data_AF-A0A4Y8BQD4-F1
#
_entry.id   AF-A0A4Y8BQD4-F1
#
_cell.length_a   1.000
_cell.length_b   1.000
_cell.length_c   1.000
_cell.angle_alpha   90.00
_cell.angle_beta   90.00
_cell.angle_gamma   90.00
#
_symmetry.space_group_name_H-M   'P 1'
#
loop_
_entity.id
_entity.type
_entity.pdbx_description
1 polymer ?
#
loop_
_entity_poly.entity_id
_entity_poly.type
_entity_poly.pdbx_seq_one_letter_code
_entity_poly.pdbx_strand_id
1 'polypeptide(L)'
;MKNKSEIIEKLNSLFKSRAEFYKLFDKHIPKINNTEVFDFQKAQNIDAKELYETFYHFDYAMRKLLPSIYQAYEIQHEDLDKNF
;
A
#
# COMPACT_ATOMS: atom_id res chain seq x y z
N MET A 1 -10.53 23.71 -3.87
CA MET A 1 -10.34 22.59 -2.92
C MET A 1 -10.69 21.30 -3.63
N LYS A 2 -9.81 20.28 -3.65
CA LYS A 2 -10.27 18.92 -3.99
C LYS A 2 -11.43 18.58 -3.06
N ASN A 3 -12.50 18.04 -3.62
CA ASN A 3 -13.69 17.74 -2.84
C ASN A 3 -13.30 16.67 -1.80
N LYS A 4 -13.59 16.89 -0.52
CA LYS A 4 -13.34 15.93 0.57
C LYS A 4 -13.79 14.51 0.19
N SER A 5 -14.88 14.40 -0.56
CA SER A 5 -15.39 13.14 -1.11
C SER A 5 -14.38 12.40 -2.01
N GLU A 6 -13.68 13.11 -2.90
CA GLU A 6 -12.67 12.52 -3.80
C GLU A 6 -11.47 11.96 -3.02
N ILE A 7 -11.08 12.63 -1.93
CA ILE A 7 -10.00 12.15 -1.05
C ILE A 7 -10.45 10.90 -0.29
N ILE A 8 -11.70 10.89 0.21
CA ILE A 8 -12.27 9.71 0.87
C ILE A 8 -12.33 8.52 -0.08
N GLU A 9 -12.73 8.71 -1.33
CA GLU A 9 -12.73 7.65 -2.36
C GLU A 9 -11.34 7.08 -2.60
N LYS A 10 -10.32 7.95 -2.72
CA LYS A 10 -8.92 7.53 -2.89
C LYS A 10 -8.41 6.74 -1.68
N LEU A 11 -8.74 7.18 -0.46
CA LEU A 11 -8.39 6.46 0.77
C LEU A 11 -9.07 5.08 0.84
N ASN A 12 -10.34 4.99 0.50
CA ASN A 12 -11.05 3.71 0.45
C ASN A 12 -10.43 2.76 -0.59
N SER A 13 -10.05 3.27 -1.76
CA SER A 13 -9.33 2.50 -2.78
C SER A 13 -7.97 2.00 -2.26
N LEU A 14 -7.22 2.86 -1.55
CA LEU A 14 -5.95 2.51 -0.93
C LEU A 14 -6.13 1.38 0.10
N PHE A 15 -7.10 1.51 1.02
CA PHE A 15 -7.32 0.50 2.05
C PHE A 15 -7.79 -0.83 1.48
N LYS A 16 -8.61 -0.81 0.42
CA LYS A 16 -9.02 -2.01 -0.28
C LYS A 16 -7.82 -2.73 -0.92
N SER A 17 -7.02 -2.02 -1.71
CA SER A 17 -5.84 -2.62 -2.37
C SER A 17 -4.79 -3.08 -1.36
N ARG A 18 -4.60 -2.35 -0.25
CA ARG A 18 -3.74 -2.77 0.86
C ARG A 18 -4.22 -4.08 1.48
N ALA A 19 -5.52 -4.21 1.76
CA ALA A 19 -6.09 -5.43 2.33
C ALA A 19 -5.95 -6.62 1.37
N GLU A 20 -6.18 -6.42 0.07
CA GLU A 20 -5.99 -7.45 -0.96
C GLU A 20 -4.53 -7.92 -1.05
N PHE A 21 -3.56 -7.01 -1.01
CA PHE A 21 -2.14 -7.33 -1.00
C PHE A 21 -1.75 -8.18 0.22
N TYR A 22 -2.14 -7.77 1.44
CA TYR A 22 -1.81 -8.53 2.64
C TYR A 22 -2.59 -9.84 2.78
N LYS A 23 -3.78 -9.96 2.18
CA LYS A 23 -4.51 -11.23 2.12
C LYS A 23 -3.74 -12.29 1.33
N LEU A 24 -2.97 -11.89 0.31
CA LEU A 24 -2.07 -12.81 -0.38
C LEU A 24 -0.98 -13.31 0.58
N PHE A 25 -0.44 -12.45 1.44
CA PHE A 25 0.55 -12.87 2.43
C PHE A 25 -0.07 -13.81 3.46
N ASP A 26 -1.23 -13.47 4.04
CA ASP A 26 -1.94 -14.32 5.01
C ASP A 26 -2.23 -15.73 4.44
N LYS A 27 -2.50 -15.84 3.15
CA LYS A 27 -2.79 -17.12 2.48
C LYS A 27 -1.55 -18.00 2.33
N HIS A 28 -0.37 -17.42 2.14
CA HIS A 28 0.85 -18.15 1.76
C HIS A 28 1.95 -18.13 2.82
N ILE A 29 1.86 -17.25 3.81
CA ILE A 29 2.90 -17.02 4.81
C ILE A 29 2.26 -17.10 6.20
N PRO A 30 2.58 -18.13 6.99
CA PRO A 30 2.06 -18.24 8.35
C PRO A 30 2.59 -17.10 9.22
N LYS A 31 1.87 -16.80 10.32
CA LYS A 31 2.31 -15.80 11.30
C LYS A 31 3.16 -16.42 12.41
N ILE A 32 4.09 -15.65 12.97
CA ILE A 32 4.93 -16.06 14.10
C ILE A 32 4.07 -16.09 15.37
N ASN A 33 3.92 -17.26 16.02
CA ASN A 33 3.43 -17.43 17.40
C ASN A 33 2.35 -16.44 17.87
N ASN A 34 1.15 -16.46 17.27
CA ASN A 34 0.00 -15.59 17.58
C ASN A 34 0.26 -14.07 17.47
N THR A 35 1.31 -13.65 16.76
CA THR A 35 1.54 -12.24 16.39
C THR A 35 0.98 -11.94 15.00
N GLU A 36 1.00 -10.67 14.59
CA GLU A 36 0.66 -10.24 13.22
C GLU A 36 1.86 -10.26 12.25
N VAL A 37 3.02 -10.75 12.70
CA VAL A 37 4.26 -10.77 11.90
C VAL A 37 4.34 -12.03 11.06
N PHE A 38 4.59 -11.87 9.76
CA PHE A 38 4.75 -12.99 8.82
C PHE A 38 6.08 -13.73 9.04
N ASP A 39 6.00 -15.06 9.12
CA ASP A 39 7.14 -15.97 9.20
C ASP A 39 7.61 -16.36 7.79
N PHE A 40 8.44 -15.51 7.19
CA PHE A 40 8.98 -15.74 5.85
C PHE A 40 9.88 -16.99 5.76
N GLN A 41 10.42 -17.49 6.88
CA GLN A 41 11.18 -18.75 6.88
C GLN A 41 10.28 -19.95 6.60
N LYS A 42 8.96 -19.82 6.82
CA LYS A 42 7.94 -20.82 6.54
C LYS A 42 7.00 -20.41 5.39
N ALA A 43 7.40 -19.43 4.58
CA ALA A 43 6.62 -19.01 3.43
C ALA A 43 6.50 -20.15 2.42
N GLN A 44 5.29 -20.36 1.91
CA GLN A 44 5.07 -21.20 0.75
C GLN A 44 5.43 -20.42 -0.53
N ASN A 45 5.61 -21.13 -1.65
CA ASN A 45 5.79 -20.46 -2.93
C ASN A 45 4.57 -19.58 -3.25
N ILE A 46 4.83 -18.31 -3.55
CA ILE A 46 3.86 -17.35 -4.05
C ILE A 46 4.17 -17.14 -5.53
N ASP A 47 3.14 -17.14 -6.37
CA ASP A 47 3.32 -16.79 -7.77
C ASP A 47 3.78 -15.33 -7.89
N ALA A 48 4.93 -15.13 -8.55
CA ALA A 48 5.55 -13.81 -8.64
C ALA A 48 4.69 -12.81 -9.43
N LYS A 49 3.87 -13.30 -10.37
CA LYS A 49 2.98 -12.45 -11.15
C LYS A 49 1.79 -12.00 -10.31
N GLU A 50 1.14 -12.91 -9.56
CA GLU A 50 0.06 -12.58 -8.62
C GLU A 50 0.54 -11.59 -7.54
N LEU A 51 1.75 -11.81 -7.01
CA LEU A 51 2.39 -10.90 -6.07
C LEU A 51 2.60 -9.50 -6.67
N TYR A 52 3.15 -9.44 -7.89
CA TYR A 52 3.39 -8.18 -8.58
C TYR A 52 2.08 -7.43 -8.88
N GLU A 53 1.03 -8.12 -9.35
CA GLU A 53 -0.25 -7.50 -9.70
C GLU A 53 -0.92 -6.87 -8.47
N THR A 54 -0.94 -7.59 -7.34
CA THR A 54 -1.52 -7.08 -6.09
C THR A 54 -0.70 -5.93 -5.50
N PHE A 55 0.63 -6.03 -5.53
CA PHE A 55 1.52 -4.93 -5.14
C PHE A 55 1.31 -3.68 -6.02
N TYR A 56 1.24 -3.86 -7.34
CA TYR A 56 1.07 -2.77 -8.30
C TYR A 56 -0.25 -2.00 -8.06
N HIS A 57 -1.35 -2.70 -7.78
CA HIS A 57 -2.61 -2.05 -7.43
C HIS A 57 -2.52 -1.23 -6.14
N PHE A 58 -1.85 -1.77 -5.12
CA PHE A 58 -1.62 -1.08 -3.87
C PHE A 58 -0.75 0.18 -4.07
N ASP A 59 0.39 0.06 -4.75
CA ASP A 59 1.27 1.17 -5.12
C ASP A 59 0.53 2.25 -5.93
N TYR A 60 -0.24 1.84 -6.93
CA TYR A 60 -1.00 2.75 -7.76
C TYR A 60 -2.04 3.55 -6.95
N ALA A 61 -2.73 2.90 -6.00
CA ALA A 61 -3.67 3.58 -5.12
C ALA A 61 -2.97 4.61 -4.21
N MET A 62 -1.77 4.29 -3.69
CA MET A 62 -0.94 5.24 -2.95
C MET A 62 -0.54 6.44 -3.81
N ARG A 63 -0.04 6.20 -5.03
CA ARG A 63 0.36 7.28 -5.95
C ARG A 63 -0.78 8.22 -6.31
N LYS A 64 -2.02 7.74 -6.37
CA LYS A 64 -3.20 8.60 -6.58
C LYS A 64 -3.49 9.54 -5.41
N LEU A 65 -3.05 9.20 -4.20
CA LEU A 65 -3.22 10.01 -3.00
C LEU A 65 -2.12 11.08 -2.87
N LEU A 66 -0.90 10.81 -3.34
CA LEU A 66 0.26 11.71 -3.23
C LEU A 66 -0.03 13.15 -3.68
N PRO A 67 -0.66 13.43 -4.85
CA PRO A 67 -0.93 14.81 -5.25
C PRO A 67 -1.86 15.57 -4.30
N SER A 68 -2.74 14.86 -3.56
CA SER A 68 -3.60 15.49 -2.56
C SER A 68 -2.83 15.79 -1.28
N ILE A 69 -1.88 14.93 -0.90
CA ILE A 69 -0.99 15.16 0.24
C ILE A 69 -0.05 16.33 -0.06
N TYR A 70 0.61 16.32 -1.23
CA TYR A 70 1.51 17.40 -1.62
C TYR A 70 0.81 18.75 -1.63
N GLN A 71 -0.41 18.80 -2.17
CA GLN A 71 -1.21 20.01 -2.15
C GLN A 71 -1.61 20.45 -0.72
N ALA A 72 -1.95 19.53 0.16
CA ALA A 72 -2.41 19.86 1.52
C ALA A 72 -1.31 20.42 2.42
N TYR A 73 -0.06 20.03 2.16
CA TYR A 73 1.13 20.44 2.93
C TYR A 73 2.10 21.32 2.12
N GLU A 74 1.68 21.79 0.95
CA GLU A 74 2.47 22.64 0.05
C GLU A 74 3.85 22.06 -0.33
N ILE A 75 3.98 20.73 -0.31
CA ILE A 75 5.22 20.00 -0.59
C ILE A 75 5.64 20.24 -2.04
N GLN A 76 6.86 20.73 -2.24
CA GLN A 76 7.47 20.91 -3.55
C GLN A 76 8.45 19.78 -3.87
N HIS A 77 8.95 19.74 -5.12
CA HIS A 77 9.89 18.70 -5.53
C HIS A 77 11.17 18.74 -4.68
N GLU A 78 11.65 19.94 -4.35
CA GLU A 78 12.86 20.20 -3.57
C GLU A 78 12.76 19.71 -2.11
N ASP A 79 11.54 19.47 -1.61
CA ASP A 79 11.32 18.90 -0.29
C ASP A 79 11.51 17.38 -0.24
N LEU A 80 11.41 16.70 -1.39
CA LEU A 80 11.48 15.24 -1.50
C LEU A 80 12.92 14.72 -1.61
N ASP A 81 13.87 15.58 -1.96
CA ASP A 81 15.30 15.23 -2.08
C ASP A 81 16.05 15.31 -0.75
N LYS A 82 15.35 15.64 0.35
CA LYS A 82 15.91 15.65 1.70
C LYS A 82 15.96 14.21 2.21
N ASN A 83 17.15 13.60 2.18
CA ASN A 83 17.40 12.32 2.83
C ASN A 83 17.10 12.47 4.34
N PHE A 84 16.12 11.73 4.85
CA PHE A 84 15.85 11.55 6.28
C PHE A 84 16.53 10.28 6.79
#